data_AF-X1MUA5-F1
#
_entry.id   AF-X1MUA5-F1
#
_cell.length_a   1.000
_cell.length_b   1.000
_cell.length_c   1.000
_cell.angle_alpha   90.00
_cell.angle_beta   90.00
_cell.angle_gamma   90.00
#
_symmetry.space_group_name_H-M   'P 1'
#
loop_
_entity.id
_entity.type
_entity.pdbx_description
1 polymer ?
#
loop_
_entity_poly.entity_id
_entity_poly.type
_entity_poly.pdbx_seq_one_letter_code
_entity_poly.pdbx_strand_id
1 'polypeptide(L)'
;AEFALRAKGLVVNYSIGRGPGMKLLREYLEFRSWILNGRSSELLFFHVVDGRGLPSTDFPSLENNFSTKFYNKLQGVFVSNSSKNIPPRLVRKFKSLTLHHLRHSPMLVSAVLNHTERTNAQFYSGVTDKQQKEEFGGFWASMLEAAKRFSSESQVGGIPIAAGHCDGLNDPVAEIPVVTIEPDCNSQYGCLYCIHYLVHSDEADIHKLMSFKYVVEAIRENAPNFEFSEEVLKGVIVRISFILEGISKRSKSASDLIGVMNKKV
;
A
#
# COMPACT_ATOMS: atom_id res chain seq x y z
N ALA A 1 -25.95 -7.65 5.28
CA ALA A 1 -25.93 -9.09 5.61
C ALA A 1 -24.95 -9.28 6.75
N GLU A 2 -25.43 -9.73 7.90
CA GLU A 2 -24.60 -10.03 9.07
C GLU A 2 -23.92 -11.39 8.84
N PHE A 3 -22.60 -11.45 9.01
CA PHE A 3 -21.81 -12.65 8.76
C PHE A 3 -21.13 -13.10 10.06
N ALA A 4 -21.70 -14.10 10.74
CA ALA A 4 -21.12 -14.68 11.94
C ALA A 4 -20.02 -15.70 11.60
N LEU A 5 -18.85 -15.23 11.16
CA LEU A 5 -17.65 -16.05 11.05
C LEU A 5 -16.85 -15.99 12.36
N ARG A 6 -16.90 -17.08 13.14
CA ARG A 6 -16.00 -17.40 14.29
C ARG A 6 -15.61 -16.21 15.18
N ALA A 7 -16.58 -15.58 15.80
CA ALA A 7 -16.31 -14.46 16.69
C ALA A 7 -16.78 -14.71 18.14
N LYS A 8 -16.93 -15.97 18.57
CA LYS A 8 -17.44 -16.33 19.92
C LYS A 8 -18.72 -15.55 20.31
N GLY A 9 -19.63 -15.33 19.35
CA GLY A 9 -20.86 -14.56 19.56
C GLY A 9 -20.75 -13.05 19.35
N LEU A 10 -19.58 -12.51 19.00
CA LEU A 10 -19.42 -11.10 18.64
C LEU A 10 -19.96 -10.85 17.22
N VAL A 11 -20.83 -9.85 17.07
CA VAL A 11 -21.23 -9.34 15.76
C VAL A 11 -20.05 -8.60 15.16
N VAL A 12 -19.60 -9.03 13.99
CA VAL A 12 -18.48 -8.41 13.27
C VAL A 12 -18.85 -8.11 11.83
N ASN A 13 -18.55 -6.89 11.43
CA ASN A 13 -18.78 -6.39 10.08
C ASN A 13 -17.51 -6.51 9.26
N TYR A 14 -17.63 -7.10 8.07
CA TYR A 14 -16.53 -7.22 7.12
C TYR A 14 -16.75 -6.24 5.96
N SER A 15 -15.80 -5.32 5.76
CA SER A 15 -15.76 -4.52 4.54
C SER A 15 -15.22 -5.38 3.39
N ILE A 16 -16.00 -5.53 2.34
CA ILE A 16 -15.68 -6.32 1.14
C ILE A 16 -14.88 -5.47 0.11
N GLY A 17 -14.64 -4.19 0.43
CA GLY A 17 -14.00 -3.22 -0.46
C GLY A 17 -14.94 -2.77 -1.59
N ARG A 18 -14.56 -1.73 -2.33
CA ARG A 18 -15.26 -1.31 -3.57
C ARG A 18 -14.55 -1.96 -4.77
N GLY A 19 -15.28 -2.15 -5.89
CA GLY A 19 -14.71 -2.68 -7.13
C GLY A 19 -14.63 -4.21 -7.20
N PRO A 20 -13.45 -4.84 -7.43
CA PRO A 20 -13.33 -6.27 -7.77
C PRO A 20 -13.98 -7.22 -6.75
N GLY A 21 -13.82 -6.97 -5.45
CA GLY A 21 -14.37 -7.83 -4.40
C GLY A 21 -15.91 -7.87 -4.40
N MET A 22 -16.55 -6.71 -4.61
CA MET A 22 -18.00 -6.63 -4.73
C MET A 22 -18.53 -7.25 -6.02
N LYS A 23 -17.79 -7.13 -7.12
CA LYS A 23 -18.12 -7.81 -8.39
C LYS A 23 -18.09 -9.33 -8.20
N LEU A 24 -17.00 -9.86 -7.64
CA LEU A 24 -16.83 -11.30 -7.38
C LEU A 24 -17.92 -11.84 -6.45
N LEU A 25 -18.30 -11.08 -5.41
CA LEU A 25 -19.38 -11.50 -4.51
C LEU A 25 -20.71 -11.59 -5.24
N ARG A 26 -21.05 -10.63 -6.11
CA ARG A 26 -22.30 -10.67 -6.88
C ARG A 26 -22.35 -11.88 -7.81
N GLU A 27 -21.27 -12.10 -8.56
CA GLU A 27 -21.13 -13.28 -9.44
C GLU A 27 -21.25 -14.59 -8.63
N TYR A 28 -20.63 -14.64 -7.45
CA TYR A 28 -20.77 -15.78 -6.55
C TYR A 28 -22.21 -15.98 -6.06
N LEU A 29 -22.94 -14.91 -5.73
CA LEU A 29 -24.33 -15.01 -5.26
C LEU A 29 -25.28 -15.53 -6.36
N GLU A 30 -25.05 -15.13 -7.62
CA GLU A 30 -25.76 -15.67 -8.78
C GLU A 30 -25.45 -17.16 -8.96
N PHE A 31 -24.17 -17.54 -8.93
CA PHE A 31 -23.74 -18.93 -8.99
C PHE A 31 -24.32 -19.78 -7.84
N ARG A 32 -24.34 -19.23 -6.62
CA ARG A 32 -24.94 -19.87 -5.45
C ARG A 32 -26.44 -20.10 -5.62
N SER A 33 -27.17 -19.12 -6.14
CA SER A 33 -28.61 -19.24 -6.43
C SER A 33 -28.87 -20.37 -7.43
N TRP A 34 -28.07 -20.42 -8.50
CA TRP A 34 -28.13 -21.49 -9.50
C TRP A 34 -27.87 -22.88 -8.89
N ILE A 35 -26.84 -23.04 -8.05
CA ILE A 35 -26.55 -24.32 -7.36
C ILE A 35 -27.68 -24.76 -6.42
N LEU A 36 -28.25 -23.82 -5.68
CA LEU A 36 -29.35 -24.11 -4.77
C LEU A 36 -30.61 -24.55 -5.52
N ASN A 37 -30.85 -24.00 -6.72
CA ASN A 37 -31.97 -24.33 -7.59
C ASN A 37 -33.32 -24.35 -6.84
N GLY A 38 -33.61 -23.28 -6.11
CA GLY A 38 -34.83 -23.13 -5.31
C GLY A 38 -34.76 -23.72 -3.88
N ARG A 39 -33.69 -24.44 -3.53
CA ARG A 39 -33.47 -24.92 -2.14
C ARG A 39 -32.96 -23.80 -1.24
N SER A 40 -33.29 -23.87 0.05
CA SER A 40 -32.81 -22.91 1.06
C SER A 40 -31.54 -23.41 1.75
N SER A 41 -30.59 -22.50 1.99
CA SER A 41 -29.44 -22.71 2.87
C SER A 41 -29.08 -21.40 3.56
N GLU A 42 -28.82 -21.46 4.87
CA GLU A 42 -28.38 -20.32 5.67
C GLU A 42 -26.89 -20.01 5.49
N LEU A 43 -26.12 -20.96 4.96
CA LEU A 43 -24.67 -20.84 4.80
C LEU A 43 -24.33 -20.06 3.53
N LEU A 44 -23.45 -19.05 3.64
CA LEU A 44 -22.96 -18.35 2.45
C LEU A 44 -22.11 -19.28 1.57
N PHE A 45 -21.25 -20.09 2.17
CA PHE A 45 -20.38 -21.07 1.50
C PHE A 45 -20.62 -22.47 2.08
N PHE A 46 -20.72 -23.48 1.21
CA PHE A 46 -21.08 -24.85 1.60
C PHE A 46 -20.50 -25.88 0.61
N HIS A 47 -20.45 -27.14 1.04
CA HIS A 47 -20.10 -28.26 0.17
C HIS A 47 -21.27 -28.62 -0.76
N VAL A 48 -20.95 -28.78 -2.05
CA VAL A 48 -21.90 -29.26 -3.07
C VAL A 48 -21.78 -30.75 -3.35
N VAL A 49 -20.71 -31.37 -2.83
CA VAL A 49 -20.43 -32.80 -2.92
C VAL A 49 -20.21 -33.38 -1.52
N ASP A 50 -20.70 -34.58 -1.28
CA ASP A 50 -20.48 -35.33 -0.04
C ASP A 50 -19.04 -35.89 0.03
N GLY A 51 -18.71 -36.56 1.14
CA GLY A 51 -17.39 -37.17 1.34
C GLY A 51 -17.04 -38.28 0.33
N ARG A 52 -18.01 -38.76 -0.46
CA ARG A 52 -17.84 -39.74 -1.54
C ARG A 52 -17.79 -39.10 -2.92
N GLY A 53 -17.92 -37.77 -3.01
CA GLY A 53 -17.92 -37.03 -4.27
C GLY A 53 -19.28 -36.99 -4.98
N LEU A 54 -20.35 -37.47 -4.34
CA LEU A 54 -21.71 -37.40 -4.90
C LEU A 54 -22.36 -36.05 -4.58
N PRO A 55 -23.30 -35.56 -5.40
CA PRO A 55 -24.02 -34.33 -5.10
C PRO A 55 -24.65 -34.38 -3.71
N SER A 56 -24.34 -33.38 -2.87
CA SER A 56 -24.90 -33.27 -1.53
C SER A 56 -26.28 -32.61 -1.60
N THR A 57 -27.26 -33.20 -0.92
CA THR A 57 -28.59 -32.61 -0.74
C THR A 57 -28.64 -31.60 0.40
N ASP A 58 -27.73 -31.74 1.37
CA ASP A 58 -27.83 -31.10 2.68
C ASP A 58 -26.88 -29.91 2.85
N PHE A 59 -26.07 -29.61 1.84
CA PHE A 59 -25.17 -28.46 1.77
C PHE A 59 -24.37 -28.20 3.07
N PRO A 60 -23.57 -29.16 3.55
CA PRO A 60 -22.91 -29.03 4.84
C PRO A 60 -21.85 -27.93 4.82
N SER A 61 -21.51 -27.45 6.02
CA SER A 61 -20.50 -26.40 6.21
C SER A 61 -19.12 -26.83 5.73
N LEU A 62 -18.34 -25.86 5.25
CA LEU A 62 -16.97 -26.10 4.82
C LEU A 62 -16.08 -26.46 6.01
N GLU A 63 -15.24 -27.47 5.81
CA GLU A 63 -14.22 -27.85 6.78
C GLU A 63 -13.15 -26.76 6.96
N ASN A 64 -12.48 -26.74 8.12
CA ASN A 64 -11.46 -25.73 8.45
C ASN A 64 -10.26 -25.73 7.50
N ASN A 65 -9.93 -26.88 6.92
CA ASN A 65 -8.84 -27.07 5.97
C ASN A 65 -9.33 -27.12 4.52
N PHE A 66 -10.58 -26.71 4.26
CA PHE A 66 -11.19 -26.73 2.92
C PHE A 66 -10.29 -26.10 1.86
N SER A 67 -9.75 -24.91 2.12
CA SER A 67 -8.87 -24.19 1.17
C SER A 67 -7.66 -25.02 0.75
N THR A 68 -6.96 -25.64 1.71
CA THR A 68 -5.81 -26.52 1.42
C THR A 68 -6.25 -27.77 0.67
N LYS A 69 -7.35 -28.41 1.08
CA LYS A 69 -7.89 -29.59 0.38
C LYS A 69 -8.29 -29.25 -1.06
N PHE A 70 -8.91 -28.09 -1.25
CA PHE A 70 -9.34 -27.60 -2.56
C PHE A 70 -8.13 -27.29 -3.44
N TYR A 71 -7.12 -26.60 -2.91
CA TYR A 71 -5.85 -26.36 -3.62
C TYR A 71 -5.21 -27.66 -4.12
N ASN A 72 -5.13 -28.70 -3.27
CA ASN A 72 -4.57 -29.99 -3.67
C ASN A 72 -5.35 -30.65 -4.82
N LYS A 73 -6.67 -30.40 -4.92
CA LYS A 73 -7.48 -30.88 -6.05
C LYS A 73 -7.24 -30.08 -7.34
N LEU A 74 -6.86 -28.81 -7.23
CA LEU A 74 -6.54 -27.97 -8.38
C LEU A 74 -5.12 -28.22 -8.90
N GLN A 75 -4.21 -28.68 -8.05
CA GLN A 75 -2.82 -28.96 -8.41
C GLN A 75 -2.72 -30.04 -9.48
N GLY A 76 -1.94 -29.77 -10.52
CA GLY A 76 -1.75 -30.64 -11.68
C GLY A 76 -2.89 -30.61 -12.70
N VAL A 77 -4.03 -29.97 -12.39
CA VAL A 77 -5.18 -29.85 -13.29
C VAL A 77 -5.36 -28.41 -13.75
N PHE A 78 -5.47 -27.48 -12.79
CA PHE A 78 -5.72 -26.06 -13.03
C PHE A 78 -4.55 -25.17 -12.58
N VAL A 79 -3.66 -25.68 -11.73
CA VAL A 79 -2.44 -24.97 -11.28
C VAL A 79 -1.24 -25.91 -11.34
N SER A 80 -0.06 -25.37 -11.70
CA SER A 80 1.17 -26.16 -11.87
C SER A 80 1.52 -26.98 -10.63
N ASN A 81 2.10 -28.17 -10.85
CA ASN A 81 2.66 -29.00 -9.77
C ASN A 81 3.78 -28.30 -8.99
N SER A 82 4.49 -27.35 -9.61
CA SER A 82 5.52 -26.54 -8.95
C SER A 82 4.96 -25.39 -8.09
N SER A 83 3.66 -25.10 -8.19
CA SER A 83 3.04 -24.06 -7.38
C SER A 83 3.01 -24.47 -5.90
N LYS A 84 3.06 -23.49 -5.01
CA LYS A 84 2.96 -23.70 -3.56
C LYS A 84 1.57 -23.32 -3.08
N ASN A 85 1.01 -24.11 -2.16
CA ASN A 85 -0.24 -23.77 -1.50
C ASN A 85 -0.10 -22.47 -0.71
N ILE A 86 -1.14 -21.63 -0.76
CA ILE A 86 -1.26 -20.42 0.04
C ILE A 86 -2.36 -20.66 1.10
N PRO A 87 -2.04 -21.20 2.29
CA PRO A 87 -3.03 -21.47 3.31
C PRO A 87 -3.63 -20.16 3.87
N PRO A 88 -4.83 -20.20 4.48
CA PRO A 88 -5.52 -19.01 5.01
C PRO A 88 -4.67 -18.15 5.96
N ARG A 89 -3.78 -18.79 6.72
CA ARG A 89 -2.85 -18.09 7.63
C ARG A 89 -1.87 -17.19 6.86
N LEU A 90 -1.36 -17.64 5.71
CA LEU A 90 -0.50 -16.82 4.85
C LEU A 90 -1.29 -15.71 4.16
N VAL A 91 -2.50 -16.00 3.68
CA VAL A 91 -3.39 -14.96 3.11
C VAL A 91 -3.67 -13.86 4.13
N ARG A 92 -3.99 -14.23 5.38
CA ARG A 92 -4.23 -13.26 6.47
C ARG A 92 -2.96 -12.48 6.84
N LYS A 93 -1.79 -13.12 6.83
CA LYS A 93 -0.50 -12.45 7.03
C LYS A 93 -0.21 -11.46 5.91
N PHE A 94 -0.41 -11.85 4.67
CA PHE A 94 -0.24 -10.99 3.50
C PHE A 94 -1.15 -9.77 3.60
N LYS A 95 -2.45 -9.95 3.84
CA LYS A 95 -3.39 -8.83 4.03
C LYS A 95 -2.95 -7.87 5.14
N SER A 96 -2.46 -8.39 6.27
CA SER A 96 -1.90 -7.56 7.34
C SER A 96 -0.70 -6.74 6.88
N LEU A 97 0.29 -7.42 6.27
CA LEU A 97 1.49 -6.76 5.75
C LEU A 97 1.14 -5.70 4.71
N THR A 98 0.21 -5.99 3.80
CA THR A 98 -0.28 -4.99 2.83
C THR A 98 -0.88 -3.78 3.55
N LEU A 99 -1.77 -3.98 4.53
CA LEU A 99 -2.38 -2.85 5.26
C LEU A 99 -1.34 -2.03 6.05
N HIS A 100 -0.31 -2.67 6.60
CA HIS A 100 0.82 -1.98 7.22
C HIS A 100 1.71 -1.27 6.20
N HIS A 101 1.95 -1.87 5.03
CA HIS A 101 2.66 -1.23 3.91
C HIS A 101 1.94 0.02 3.43
N LEU A 102 0.60 0.01 3.47
CA LEU A 102 -0.28 1.15 3.18
C LEU A 102 -0.31 2.20 4.30
N ARG A 103 0.41 1.96 5.41
CA ARG A 103 0.51 2.81 6.61
C ARG A 103 -0.83 3.09 7.30
N HIS A 104 -1.79 2.19 7.17
CA HIS A 104 -2.99 2.27 7.99
C HIS A 104 -2.66 2.13 9.47
N SER A 105 -3.43 2.83 10.32
CA SER A 105 -3.18 2.82 11.75
C SER A 105 -3.26 1.39 12.32
N PRO A 106 -2.42 1.04 13.31
CA PRO A 106 -2.49 -0.27 13.95
C PRO A 106 -3.88 -0.63 14.49
N MET A 107 -4.67 0.37 14.88
CA MET A 107 -6.08 0.27 15.27
C MET A 107 -6.96 -0.16 14.08
N LEU A 108 -6.83 0.50 12.93
CA LEU A 108 -7.58 0.16 11.71
C LEU A 108 -7.24 -1.25 11.21
N VAL A 109 -5.95 -1.61 11.19
CA VAL A 109 -5.52 -2.96 10.78
C VAL A 109 -6.11 -4.02 11.71
N SER A 110 -6.11 -3.76 13.03
CA SER A 110 -6.70 -4.63 14.04
C SER A 110 -8.20 -4.81 13.87
N ALA A 111 -8.92 -3.73 13.58
CA ALA A 111 -10.35 -3.77 13.30
C ALA A 111 -10.66 -4.54 12.01
N VAL A 112 -9.95 -4.26 10.91
CA VAL A 112 -10.15 -4.93 9.60
C VAL A 112 -9.85 -6.43 9.65
N LEU A 113 -8.84 -6.81 10.43
CA LEU A 113 -8.47 -8.22 10.58
C LEU A 113 -9.17 -8.90 11.74
N ASN A 114 -9.90 -8.17 12.58
CA ASN A 114 -10.59 -8.70 13.75
C ASN A 114 -9.61 -9.42 14.72
N HIS A 115 -8.54 -8.73 15.11
CA HIS A 115 -7.61 -9.17 16.18
C HIS A 115 -7.25 -8.00 17.10
N THR A 116 -6.68 -8.28 18.27
CA THR A 116 -6.26 -7.22 19.21
C THR A 116 -5.06 -6.43 18.66
N GLU A 117 -4.93 -5.17 19.07
CA GLU A 117 -3.77 -4.32 18.74
C GLU A 117 -2.46 -4.92 19.23
N ARG A 118 -2.47 -5.58 20.39
CA ARG A 118 -1.33 -6.32 20.93
C ARG A 118 -0.80 -7.37 19.94
N THR A 119 -1.71 -8.13 19.32
CA THR A 119 -1.34 -9.13 18.30
C THR A 119 -0.81 -8.48 17.02
N ASN A 120 -1.25 -7.25 16.72
CA ASN A 120 -0.78 -6.52 15.56
C ASN A 120 0.66 -6.00 15.74
N ALA A 121 0.93 -5.37 16.88
CA ALA A 121 2.23 -4.81 17.23
C ALA A 121 3.32 -5.88 17.37
N GLN A 122 2.96 -7.07 17.87
CA GLN A 122 3.94 -8.13 18.17
C GLN A 122 4.50 -8.83 16.92
N PHE A 123 3.85 -8.71 15.76
CA PHE A 123 4.22 -9.50 14.58
C PHE A 123 4.53 -8.68 13.31
N TYR A 124 4.13 -7.41 13.21
CA TYR A 124 4.04 -6.76 11.89
C TYR A 124 4.51 -5.29 11.78
N SER A 125 4.71 -4.55 12.88
CA SER A 125 5.06 -3.11 12.83
C SER A 125 6.53 -2.79 12.54
N GLY A 126 7.47 -3.72 12.80
CA GLY A 126 8.91 -3.44 12.73
C GLY A 126 9.62 -3.82 11.42
N VAL A 127 8.94 -4.51 10.50
CA VAL A 127 9.58 -5.15 9.32
C VAL A 127 9.48 -4.27 8.07
N THR A 128 8.46 -3.43 7.98
CA THR A 128 8.04 -2.73 6.75
C THR A 128 8.91 -1.53 6.38
N ASP A 129 9.31 -0.72 7.35
CA ASP A 129 10.15 0.47 7.10
C ASP A 129 11.58 0.09 6.71
N LYS A 130 12.09 -1.03 7.23
CA LYS A 130 13.43 -1.52 6.89
C LYS A 130 13.45 -2.21 5.52
N GLN A 131 12.44 -3.04 5.22
CA GLN A 131 12.33 -3.70 3.92
C GLN A 131 12.05 -2.73 2.78
N GLN A 132 11.24 -1.68 2.99
CA GLN A 132 11.05 -0.64 1.97
C GLN A 132 12.35 0.11 1.65
N LYS A 133 13.19 0.39 2.66
CA LYS A 133 14.50 1.02 2.44
C LYS A 133 15.47 0.10 1.68
N GLU A 134 15.41 -1.20 1.94
CA GLU A 134 16.25 -2.21 1.27
C GLU A 134 15.78 -2.48 -0.17
N GLU A 135 14.46 -2.61 -0.41
CA GLU A 135 13.88 -2.88 -1.75
C GLU A 135 14.12 -1.73 -2.73
N PHE A 136 14.07 -0.48 -2.26
CA PHE A 136 14.41 0.68 -3.09
C PHE A 136 15.91 1.05 -3.00
N GLY A 137 16.73 0.33 -2.23
CA GLY A 137 18.14 0.67 -1.97
C GLY A 137 19.01 0.82 -3.23
N GLY A 138 18.74 0.03 -4.27
CA GLY A 138 19.41 0.14 -5.58
C GLY A 138 19.00 1.38 -6.38
N PHE A 139 17.75 1.82 -6.26
CA PHE A 139 17.25 3.09 -6.82
C PHE A 139 17.82 4.29 -6.04
N TRP A 140 18.04 4.15 -4.73
CA TRP A 140 18.57 5.21 -3.86
C TRP A 140 20.08 5.42 -3.98
N ALA A 141 20.85 4.38 -4.30
CA ALA A 141 22.30 4.47 -4.46
C ALA A 141 22.73 5.36 -5.64
N SER A 142 22.00 5.31 -6.76
CA SER A 142 22.18 6.20 -7.91
C SER A 142 21.66 7.61 -7.66
N MET A 143 20.64 7.76 -6.80
CA MET A 143 20.04 9.04 -6.42
C MET A 143 20.84 9.81 -5.33
N LEU A 144 21.75 9.14 -4.62
CA LEU A 144 22.70 9.77 -3.69
C LEU A 144 23.72 10.67 -4.41
N GLU A 145 23.98 10.45 -5.71
CA GLU A 145 24.77 11.38 -6.52
C GLU A 145 24.03 12.70 -6.78
N ALA A 146 22.70 12.65 -6.91
CA ALA A 146 21.85 13.85 -7.01
C ALA A 146 21.81 14.67 -5.71
N ALA A 147 21.99 14.02 -4.55
CA ALA A 147 22.04 14.70 -3.26
C ALA A 147 23.23 15.68 -3.14
N LYS A 148 24.22 15.59 -4.03
CA LYS A 148 25.30 16.58 -4.14
C LYS A 148 24.82 17.95 -4.64
N ARG A 149 23.61 18.04 -5.22
CA ARG A 149 22.99 19.32 -5.65
C ARG A 149 22.26 20.07 -4.54
N PHE A 150 22.18 19.49 -3.35
CA PHE A 150 21.57 20.17 -2.22
C PHE A 150 22.55 21.19 -1.60
N SER A 151 22.54 22.41 -2.14
CA SER A 151 23.40 23.51 -1.69
C SER A 151 23.16 23.86 -0.21
N SER A 152 24.25 24.04 0.53
CA SER A 152 24.27 24.65 1.88
C SER A 152 24.27 26.18 1.85
N GLU A 153 24.36 26.77 0.67
CA GLU A 153 24.36 28.22 0.47
C GLU A 153 23.07 28.64 -0.22
N SER A 154 22.40 29.62 0.39
CA SER A 154 21.23 30.37 -0.06
C SER A 154 21.49 31.20 -1.35
N GLN A 155 22.34 30.70 -2.25
CA GLN A 155 22.89 31.43 -3.40
C GLN A 155 22.97 30.59 -4.69
N VAL A 156 22.43 29.36 -4.73
CA VAL A 156 22.25 28.69 -6.03
C VAL A 156 20.97 29.21 -6.67
N GLY A 157 21.14 29.93 -7.77
CA GLY A 157 20.04 30.53 -8.53
C GLY A 157 19.01 29.49 -8.96
N GLY A 158 17.74 29.84 -8.80
CA GLY A 158 16.62 29.02 -9.23
C GLY A 158 15.31 29.77 -9.02
N ILE A 159 14.34 29.53 -9.88
CA ILE A 159 13.01 30.13 -9.80
C ILE A 159 12.19 29.31 -8.79
N PRO A 160 11.45 29.95 -7.87
CA PRO A 160 10.61 29.24 -6.93
C PRO A 160 9.49 28.48 -7.65
N ILE A 161 9.30 27.22 -7.28
CA ILE A 161 8.23 26.33 -7.75
C ILE A 161 7.39 25.82 -6.57
N ALA A 162 6.30 25.09 -6.87
CA ALA A 162 5.33 24.62 -5.87
C ALA A 162 5.95 23.80 -4.74
N ALA A 163 7.02 23.04 -5.03
CA ALA A 163 7.68 22.16 -4.07
C ALA A 163 9.21 22.37 -4.02
N GLY A 164 9.70 23.62 -4.08
CA GLY A 164 11.15 23.91 -4.03
C GLY A 164 11.55 25.01 -5.01
N HIS A 165 12.66 24.79 -5.73
CA HIS A 165 13.21 25.69 -6.75
C HIS A 165 13.61 24.92 -8.03
N CYS A 166 13.80 25.63 -9.14
CA CYS A 166 14.20 25.05 -10.43
C CYS A 166 15.19 25.96 -11.17
N ASP A 167 16.24 25.38 -11.77
CA ASP A 167 17.24 26.10 -12.60
C ASP A 167 17.09 25.88 -14.12
N GLY A 168 16.15 25.03 -14.55
CA GLY A 168 15.89 24.67 -15.95
C GLY A 168 14.39 24.61 -16.27
N LEU A 169 13.70 25.75 -16.13
CA LEU A 169 12.26 25.82 -16.33
C LEU A 169 11.88 25.43 -17.77
N ASN A 170 10.83 24.62 -17.92
CA ASN A 170 10.35 24.08 -19.20
C ASN A 170 11.33 23.16 -19.94
N ASP A 171 12.37 22.67 -19.26
CA ASP A 171 13.31 21.68 -19.79
C ASP A 171 13.33 20.43 -18.88
N PRO A 172 12.26 19.61 -18.88
CA PRO A 172 12.19 18.44 -18.02
C PRO A 172 13.20 17.38 -18.47
N VAL A 173 14.24 17.19 -17.67
CA VAL A 173 15.30 16.21 -17.95
C VAL A 173 15.37 15.19 -16.82
N ALA A 174 15.22 13.91 -17.19
CA ALA A 174 15.21 12.80 -16.25
C ALA A 174 16.55 12.68 -15.52
N GLU A 175 16.47 12.57 -14.19
CA GLU A 175 17.66 12.42 -13.34
C GLU A 175 18.38 11.09 -13.54
N ILE A 176 17.65 10.06 -13.98
CA ILE A 176 18.19 8.73 -14.27
C ILE A 176 17.53 8.17 -15.55
N PRO A 177 18.19 7.24 -16.26
CA PRO A 177 17.69 6.68 -17.52
C PRO A 177 16.40 5.87 -17.37
N VAL A 178 16.12 5.37 -16.16
CA VAL A 178 14.92 4.60 -15.83
C VAL A 178 14.21 5.30 -14.68
N VAL A 179 13.21 6.10 -15.01
CA VAL A 179 12.35 6.78 -14.03
C VAL A 179 10.97 6.12 -14.01
N THR A 180 10.44 5.88 -12.81
CA THR A 180 9.05 5.39 -12.63
C THR A 180 8.03 6.50 -12.90
N ILE A 181 8.46 7.76 -12.77
CA ILE A 181 7.68 8.97 -13.04
C ILE A 181 8.52 9.84 -13.97
N GLU A 182 8.03 10.06 -15.18
CA GLU A 182 8.69 10.98 -16.10
C GLU A 182 8.64 12.42 -15.57
N PRO A 183 9.75 13.17 -15.63
CA PRO A 183 9.73 14.58 -15.28
C PRO A 183 8.79 15.35 -16.19
N ASP A 184 7.95 16.18 -15.58
CA ASP A 184 7.00 17.05 -16.28
C ASP A 184 6.89 18.34 -15.48
N CYS A 185 7.25 19.47 -16.09
CA CYS A 185 7.17 20.78 -15.46
C CYS A 185 5.71 21.21 -15.16
N ASN A 186 4.72 20.56 -15.77
CA ASN A 186 3.31 20.80 -15.49
C ASN A 186 2.80 19.99 -14.28
N SER A 187 3.60 19.05 -13.79
CA SER A 187 3.28 18.22 -12.64
C SER A 187 4.13 18.59 -11.42
N GLN A 188 3.47 18.82 -10.27
CA GLN A 188 4.16 19.12 -9.01
C GLN A 188 5.08 17.99 -8.54
N TYR A 189 4.71 16.73 -8.81
CA TYR A 189 5.54 15.57 -8.46
C TYR A 189 6.59 15.25 -9.53
N GLY A 190 6.34 15.60 -10.80
CA GLY A 190 7.29 15.39 -11.90
C GLY A 190 8.61 16.13 -11.67
N CYS A 191 8.54 17.35 -11.13
CA CYS A 191 9.73 18.12 -10.77
C CYS A 191 10.67 17.38 -9.81
N LEU A 192 10.16 16.55 -8.88
CA LEU A 192 11.00 15.84 -7.91
C LEU A 192 11.95 14.80 -8.54
N TYR A 193 11.75 14.45 -9.81
CA TYR A 193 12.53 13.47 -10.58
C TYR A 193 13.37 14.12 -11.69
N CYS A 194 13.39 15.46 -11.74
CA CYS A 194 14.14 16.24 -12.72
C CYS A 194 15.54 16.61 -12.22
N ILE A 195 16.55 16.65 -13.10
CA ILE A 195 17.90 17.12 -12.74
C ILE A 195 17.93 18.58 -12.28
N HIS A 196 16.98 19.39 -12.76
CA HIS A 196 16.89 20.83 -12.51
C HIS A 196 16.23 21.17 -11.18
N TYR A 197 15.80 20.15 -10.42
CA TYR A 197 15.14 20.33 -9.15
C TYR A 197 16.14 20.71 -8.06
N LEU A 198 15.83 21.83 -7.40
CA LEU A 198 16.61 22.38 -6.30
C LEU A 198 15.73 22.51 -5.06
N VAL A 199 16.36 22.38 -3.89
CA VAL A 199 15.69 22.54 -2.61
C VAL A 199 16.63 23.18 -1.60
N HIS A 200 16.16 24.22 -0.94
CA HIS A 200 16.89 24.87 0.13
C HIS A 200 16.58 24.20 1.48
N SER A 201 17.54 24.26 2.40
CA SER A 201 17.34 23.80 3.78
C SER A 201 16.67 24.86 4.66
N ASP A 202 15.86 25.73 4.07
CA ASP A 202 15.13 26.79 4.77
C ASP A 202 13.72 26.36 5.16
N GLU A 203 13.08 27.19 5.99
CA GLU A 203 11.73 26.90 6.50
C GLU A 203 10.69 26.83 5.37
N ALA A 204 10.84 27.65 4.33
CA ALA A 204 9.89 27.74 3.24
C ALA A 204 9.85 26.44 2.42
N ASP A 205 11.00 25.94 1.97
CA ASP A 205 11.07 24.74 1.14
C ASP A 205 10.78 23.48 1.95
N ILE A 206 11.23 23.41 3.22
CA ILE A 206 10.85 22.30 4.12
C ILE A 206 9.32 22.28 4.30
N HIS A 207 8.67 23.42 4.53
CA HIS A 207 7.23 23.50 4.71
C HIS A 207 6.47 23.09 3.45
N LYS A 208 6.90 23.54 2.25
CA LYS A 208 6.30 23.14 0.98
C LYS A 208 6.36 21.61 0.80
N LEU A 209 7.52 21.00 1.07
CA LEU A 209 7.69 19.55 0.96
C LEU A 209 6.82 18.77 1.95
N MET A 210 6.76 19.22 3.21
CA MET A 210 5.90 18.59 4.22
C MET A 210 4.42 18.72 3.85
N SER A 211 4.00 19.90 3.44
CA SER A 211 2.63 20.18 2.99
C SER A 211 2.27 19.32 1.77
N PHE A 212 3.19 19.21 0.80
CA PHE A 212 2.98 18.39 -0.38
C PHE A 212 2.86 16.91 -0.02
N LYS A 213 3.75 16.41 0.85
CA LYS A 213 3.67 15.04 1.38
C LYS A 213 2.32 14.78 2.06
N TYR A 214 1.86 15.69 2.93
CA TYR A 214 0.56 15.58 3.61
C TYR A 214 -0.60 15.46 2.60
N VAL A 215 -0.63 16.32 1.58
CA VAL A 215 -1.67 16.27 0.53
C VAL A 215 -1.61 14.96 -0.25
N VAL A 216 -0.42 14.49 -0.63
CA VAL A 216 -0.25 13.24 -1.36
C VAL A 216 -0.66 12.03 -0.51
N GLU A 217 -0.36 12.03 0.78
CA GLU A 217 -0.83 11.03 1.74
C GLU A 217 -2.36 11.02 1.85
N ALA A 218 -2.99 12.20 2.00
CA ALA A 218 -4.44 12.32 2.06
C ALA A 218 -5.14 11.85 0.76
N ILE A 219 -4.58 12.18 -0.41
CA ILE A 219 -5.09 11.68 -1.70
C ILE A 219 -4.94 10.17 -1.77
N ARG A 220 -3.79 9.61 -1.37
CA ARG A 220 -3.56 8.15 -1.38
C ARG A 220 -4.58 7.42 -0.51
N GLU A 221 -4.85 7.93 0.68
CA GLU A 221 -5.82 7.32 1.61
C GLU A 221 -7.26 7.33 1.09
N ASN A 222 -7.60 8.30 0.25
CA ASN A 222 -8.96 8.49 -0.28
C ASN A 222 -9.10 8.09 -1.77
N ALA A 223 -8.05 7.54 -2.39
CA ALA A 223 -8.05 7.25 -3.82
C ALA A 223 -9.01 6.09 -4.16
N PRO A 224 -9.92 6.27 -5.13
CA PRO A 224 -10.79 5.19 -5.60
C PRO A 224 -10.05 4.18 -6.50
N ASN A 225 -8.92 4.57 -7.10
CA ASN A 225 -8.08 3.73 -7.94
C ASN A 225 -6.77 3.38 -7.22
N PHE A 226 -6.71 2.14 -6.72
CA PHE A 226 -5.62 1.61 -5.92
C PHE A 226 -4.28 1.52 -6.68
N GLU A 227 -4.30 1.14 -7.97
CA GLU A 227 -3.07 0.95 -8.75
C GLU A 227 -2.33 2.28 -8.97
N PHE A 228 -3.03 3.32 -9.42
CA PHE A 228 -2.44 4.65 -9.59
C PHE A 228 -1.93 5.23 -8.26
N SER A 229 -2.69 5.05 -7.17
CA SER A 229 -2.28 5.54 -5.85
C SER A 229 -1.04 4.83 -5.30
N GLU A 230 -0.87 3.55 -5.60
CA GLU A 230 0.24 2.75 -5.08
C GLU A 230 1.51 2.85 -5.92
N GLU A 231 1.41 2.91 -7.25
CA GLU A 231 2.59 2.99 -8.12
C GLU A 231 3.19 4.40 -8.14
N VAL A 232 2.35 5.44 -8.21
CA VAL A 232 2.81 6.82 -8.39
C VAL A 232 2.94 7.55 -7.06
N LEU A 233 1.86 7.67 -6.27
CA LEU A 233 1.86 8.53 -5.08
C LEU A 233 2.79 8.02 -3.97
N LYS A 234 2.94 6.70 -3.85
CA LYS A 234 3.91 6.10 -2.92
C LYS A 234 5.35 6.49 -3.29
N GLY A 235 5.70 6.43 -4.57
CA GLY A 235 7.01 6.86 -5.06
C GLY A 235 7.30 8.31 -4.67
N VAL A 236 6.30 9.19 -4.84
CA VAL A 236 6.39 10.61 -4.48
C VAL A 236 6.63 10.81 -2.99
N ILE A 237 5.88 10.13 -2.11
CA ILE A 237 6.02 10.25 -0.65
C ILE A 237 7.40 9.80 -0.19
N VAL A 238 7.89 8.70 -0.75
CA VAL A 238 9.23 8.19 -0.40
C VAL A 238 10.31 9.17 -0.90
N ARG A 239 10.17 9.72 -2.11
CA ARG A 239 11.11 10.73 -2.64
C ARG A 239 11.15 11.98 -1.77
N ILE A 240 10.00 12.52 -1.36
CA ILE A 240 9.95 13.68 -0.45
C ILE A 240 10.61 13.35 0.89
N SER A 241 10.34 12.18 1.45
CA SER A 241 10.95 11.74 2.72
C SER A 241 12.47 11.61 2.61
N PHE A 242 12.99 11.14 1.47
CA PHE A 242 14.42 11.09 1.19
C PHE A 242 15.05 12.48 1.09
N ILE A 243 14.39 13.42 0.40
CA ILE A 243 14.84 14.81 0.31
C ILE A 243 14.94 15.43 1.71
N LEU A 244 13.91 15.25 2.55
CA LEU A 244 13.89 15.73 3.94
C LEU A 244 14.98 15.08 4.80
N GLU A 245 15.23 13.77 4.65
CA GLU A 245 16.34 13.09 5.34
C GLU A 245 17.70 13.63 4.88
N GLY A 246 17.86 13.89 3.58
CA GLY A 246 19.03 14.54 3.00
C GLY A 246 19.27 15.95 3.56
N ILE A 247 18.20 16.72 3.79
CA ILE A 247 18.26 18.04 4.45
C ILE A 247 18.65 17.89 5.92
N SER A 248 18.02 16.98 6.66
CA SER A 248 18.29 16.74 8.10
C SER A 248 19.74 16.35 8.36
N LYS A 249 20.38 15.59 7.47
CA LYS A 249 21.78 15.17 7.61
C LYS A 249 22.80 16.29 7.41
N ARG A 250 22.42 17.45 6.85
CA ARG A 250 23.35 18.55 6.56
C ARG A 250 23.70 19.40 7.78
N SER A 251 22.75 19.63 8.68
CA SER A 251 23.00 20.41 9.89
C SER A 251 22.02 20.07 11.00
N LYS A 252 22.46 20.30 12.24
CA LYS A 252 21.60 20.16 13.42
C LYS A 252 20.40 21.12 13.37
N SER A 253 20.61 22.35 12.89
CA SER A 253 19.52 23.34 12.73
C SER A 253 18.46 22.89 11.73
N ALA A 254 18.84 22.31 10.60
CA ALA A 254 17.90 21.77 9.61
C ALA A 254 17.14 20.56 10.15
N SER A 255 17.82 19.68 10.91
CA SER A 255 17.18 18.55 11.59
C SER A 255 16.16 19.00 12.64
N ASP A 256 16.52 19.99 13.47
CA ASP A 256 15.64 20.54 14.50
C ASP A 256 14.42 21.23 13.86
N LEU A 257 14.62 21.97 12.76
CA LEU A 257 13.56 22.62 11.99
C LEU A 257 12.56 21.60 11.44
N ILE A 258 13.03 20.52 10.81
CA ILE A 258 12.17 19.41 10.35
C ILE A 258 11.39 18.79 11.53
N GLY A 259 12.05 18.61 12.69
CA GLY A 259 11.41 18.11 13.91
C GLY A 259 10.31 19.01 14.45
N VAL A 260 10.50 20.34 14.39
CA VAL A 260 9.47 21.33 14.76
C VAL A 260 8.33 21.34 13.75
N MET A 261 8.63 21.29 12.46
CA MET A 261 7.60 21.34 11.40
C MET A 261 6.72 20.09 11.35
N ASN A 262 7.27 18.90 11.65
CA ASN A 262 6.50 17.66 11.81
C ASN A 262 5.41 17.74 12.89
N LYS A 263 5.45 18.73 13.78
CA LYS A 263 4.41 18.94 14.80
C LYS A 263 3.34 19.94 14.36
N LYS A 264 3.56 20.68 13.27
CA LYS A 264 2.71 21.77 12.78
C LYS A 264 1.82 21.36 11.60
N VAL A 265 2.33 20.45 10.76
CA VAL A 265 1.65 19.84 9.61
C VAL A 265 1.12 18.48 10.01
#